data_AF-A0A953RZR1-F1
#
_entry.id   AF-A0A953RZR1-F1
#
_cell.length_a   1.000
_cell.length_b   1.000
_cell.length_c   1.000
_cell.angle_alpha   90.00
_cell.angle_beta   90.00
_cell.angle_gamma   90.00
#
_symmetry.space_group_name_H-M   'P 1'
#
loop_
_entity.id
_entity.type
_entity.pdbx_description
1 polymer ?
#
loop_
_entity_poly.entity_id
_entity_poly.type
_entity_poly.pdbx_seq_one_letter_code
_entity_poly.pdbx_strand_id
1 'polypeptide(L)'
;MGELTAKVAAGRAYGALLLLLVPPMSAAPPEASRGANLASGVVQTVHALMQAGQVEDARRLILTAIVASPADPQLLCLQGDILFRQSKFDDAEKAYRAALLLAPRTARAHFGLGRVDQLRFRRKSAHEHIATAYQLDWHDPEIILAYARYVQDPEARKVLLQNFLALAPREDKGHRDDVVARVEMEKRLGARRLAALDSSYRDYKLPLETFIAPNGQTSGVLLKASINHGKPLRLILDTGADGILLTSKAVRNLGLETLTRSQITGLGQQEPANALVAVAQTVEIEDFRLQDCVLQISDAALTPGADGIIGANVFQEFLIRLDARSHVLELSPFSRRAESSVWSGDPWLDYEGLSHDGPACASCDHLAPAYRVGHLLLLRATLNSLKSDGQQDGYFLLDSGSTYSAVSQEVANRLPGGRTHLLGARGPLDGVSHSRPMRLEVGAAQLADFNPVSLDFTEMSRQEGVEISGIVGFSVVSKAVLTINYRDGLVGFGR
;
A
#
# COMPACT_ATOMS: atom_id res chain seq x y z
N MET A 1 18.25 8.41 -60.71
CA MET A 1 17.28 8.08 -61.77
C MET A 1 17.68 6.77 -62.41
N GLY A 2 16.71 5.85 -62.54
CA GLY A 2 16.79 4.61 -63.33
C GLY A 2 17.34 3.39 -62.60
N GLU A 3 16.68 2.25 -62.48
CA GLU A 3 15.29 1.84 -62.71
C GLU A 3 15.20 0.42 -62.12
N LEU A 4 14.26 0.18 -61.20
CA LEU A 4 13.87 -1.16 -60.80
C LEU A 4 13.02 -1.75 -61.91
N THR A 5 13.45 -2.85 -62.53
CA THR A 5 12.53 -3.76 -63.24
C THR A 5 12.73 -5.19 -62.76
N ALA A 6 11.61 -5.76 -62.31
CA ALA A 6 11.46 -7.11 -61.82
C ALA A 6 11.43 -8.15 -62.95
N LYS A 7 11.77 -9.41 -62.63
CA LYS A 7 11.05 -10.58 -63.15
C LYS A 7 11.19 -11.82 -62.26
N VAL A 8 10.04 -12.13 -61.68
CA VAL A 8 9.47 -13.33 -61.03
C VAL A 8 9.88 -14.68 -61.63
N ALA A 9 10.08 -15.70 -60.77
CA ALA A 9 9.53 -17.06 -60.96
C ALA A 9 9.56 -17.92 -59.67
N ALA A 10 8.36 -18.41 -59.28
CA ALA A 10 7.99 -19.63 -58.54
C ALA A 10 8.88 -20.12 -57.36
N GLY A 11 8.39 -20.27 -56.14
CA GLY A 11 7.18 -20.99 -55.75
C GLY A 11 7.57 -22.32 -55.11
N ARG A 12 7.36 -22.46 -53.79
CA ARG A 12 7.21 -23.74 -53.07
C ARG A 12 6.76 -23.50 -51.63
N ALA A 13 5.47 -23.74 -51.42
CA ALA A 13 4.91 -24.05 -50.12
C ALA A 13 5.36 -25.46 -49.70
N TYR A 14 5.83 -25.60 -48.47
CA TYR A 14 5.86 -26.88 -47.77
C TYR A 14 5.13 -26.69 -46.46
N GLY A 15 3.86 -27.10 -46.44
CA GLY A 15 3.21 -27.56 -45.23
C GLY A 15 3.83 -28.90 -44.86
N ALA A 16 4.33 -29.01 -43.64
CA ALA A 16 4.70 -30.27 -43.02
C ALA A 16 4.04 -30.34 -41.64
N LEU A 17 2.95 -31.09 -41.63
CA LEU A 17 2.26 -31.69 -40.50
C LEU A 17 3.28 -32.46 -39.64
N LEU A 18 3.52 -32.05 -38.39
CA LEU A 18 4.14 -32.91 -37.38
C LEU A 18 3.11 -33.20 -36.29
N LEU A 19 2.71 -34.47 -36.23
CA LEU A 19 1.81 -35.04 -35.22
C LEU A 19 2.37 -34.78 -33.81
N LEU A 20 1.55 -34.18 -32.95
CA LEU A 20 1.71 -34.30 -31.51
C LEU A 20 1.37 -35.75 -31.14
N LEU A 21 2.40 -36.54 -30.82
CA LEU A 21 2.25 -37.78 -30.06
C LEU A 21 1.75 -37.39 -28.66
N VAL A 22 0.43 -37.46 -28.46
CA VAL A 22 -0.18 -37.47 -27.13
C VAL A 22 0.21 -38.81 -26.49
N PRO A 23 1.00 -38.85 -25.40
CA PRO A 23 1.19 -40.09 -24.67
C PRO A 23 -0.18 -40.54 -24.14
N PRO A 24 -0.48 -41.86 -24.11
CA PRO A 24 -1.73 -42.32 -23.53
C PRO A 24 -1.78 -41.83 -22.08
N MET A 25 -2.84 -41.10 -21.74
CA MET A 25 -3.18 -40.79 -20.36
C MET A 25 -3.24 -42.12 -19.61
N SER A 26 -2.25 -42.36 -18.75
CA SER A 26 -2.44 -43.30 -17.65
C SER A 26 -3.57 -42.70 -16.82
N ALA A 27 -4.72 -43.36 -16.80
CA ALA A 27 -5.82 -42.99 -15.92
C ALA A 27 -5.27 -42.90 -14.50
N ALA A 28 -5.33 -41.70 -13.91
CA ALA A 28 -5.05 -41.53 -12.50
C ALA A 28 -6.03 -42.42 -11.70
N PRO A 29 -5.58 -43.08 -10.62
CA PRO A 29 -6.48 -43.90 -9.80
C PRO A 29 -7.68 -43.06 -9.33
N PRO A 30 -8.87 -43.65 -9.19
CA PRO A 30 -10.13 -42.93 -8.92
C PRO A 30 -10.15 -42.11 -7.61
N GLU A 31 -9.14 -42.27 -6.74
CA GLU A 31 -8.94 -41.44 -5.55
C GLU A 31 -8.25 -40.09 -5.86
N ALA A 32 -7.33 -40.04 -6.82
CA ALA A 32 -6.62 -38.83 -7.20
C ALA A 32 -7.51 -37.82 -7.95
N SER A 33 -8.47 -38.32 -8.75
CA SER A 33 -9.46 -37.48 -9.45
C SER A 33 -10.56 -36.94 -8.53
N ARG A 34 -10.91 -37.67 -7.46
CA ARG A 34 -11.78 -37.15 -6.39
C ARG A 34 -11.07 -36.06 -5.57
N GLY A 35 -9.82 -36.29 -5.18
CA GLY A 35 -9.00 -35.28 -4.47
C GLY A 35 -8.82 -33.99 -5.26
N ALA A 36 -8.51 -34.08 -6.55
CA ALA A 36 -8.35 -32.91 -7.43
C ALA A 36 -9.66 -32.11 -7.65
N ASN A 37 -10.81 -32.79 -7.79
CA ASN A 37 -12.11 -32.12 -7.91
C ASN A 37 -12.59 -31.49 -6.60
N LEU A 38 -12.31 -32.14 -5.46
CA LEU A 38 -12.57 -31.57 -4.12
C LEU A 38 -11.67 -30.34 -3.87
N ALA A 39 -10.38 -30.41 -4.20
CA ALA A 39 -9.45 -29.31 -4.07
C ALA A 39 -9.89 -28.10 -4.93
N SER A 40 -10.27 -28.31 -6.19
CA SER A 40 -10.75 -27.24 -7.07
C SER A 40 -12.02 -26.54 -6.54
N GLY A 41 -12.97 -27.29 -5.96
CA GLY A 41 -14.18 -26.71 -5.37
C GLY A 41 -13.92 -25.94 -4.08
N VAL A 42 -13.03 -26.45 -3.22
CA VAL A 42 -12.57 -25.75 -2.01
C VAL A 42 -11.85 -24.45 -2.37
N VAL A 43 -10.96 -24.48 -3.36
CA VAL A 43 -10.22 -23.29 -3.82
C VAL A 43 -11.17 -22.17 -4.23
N GLN A 44 -12.14 -22.46 -5.10
CA GLN A 44 -13.12 -21.47 -5.56
C GLN A 44 -13.96 -20.92 -4.41
N THR A 45 -14.39 -21.78 -3.49
CA THR A 45 -15.21 -21.37 -2.34
C THR A 45 -14.41 -20.50 -1.38
N VAL A 46 -13.15 -20.86 -1.08
CA VAL A 46 -12.27 -20.05 -0.23
C VAL A 46 -12.04 -18.68 -0.86
N HIS A 47 -11.76 -18.59 -2.17
CA HIS A 47 -11.60 -17.30 -2.83
C HIS A 47 -12.88 -16.45 -2.76
N ALA A 48 -14.06 -17.04 -2.97
CA ALA A 48 -15.33 -16.33 -2.86
C ALA A 48 -15.58 -15.80 -1.43
N LEU A 49 -15.33 -16.63 -0.41
CA LEU A 49 -15.43 -16.22 1.00
C LEU A 49 -14.48 -15.07 1.32
N MET A 50 -13.24 -15.13 0.81
CA MET A 50 -12.23 -14.09 0.99
C MET A 50 -12.64 -12.77 0.31
N GLN A 51 -13.21 -12.84 -0.89
CA GLN A 51 -13.75 -11.66 -1.60
C GLN A 51 -14.96 -11.06 -0.87
N ALA A 52 -15.80 -11.91 -0.27
CA ALA A 52 -16.93 -11.49 0.55
C ALA A 52 -16.53 -10.95 1.94
N GLY A 53 -15.24 -10.96 2.30
CA GLY A 53 -14.75 -10.58 3.62
C GLY A 53 -15.04 -11.60 4.73
N GLN A 54 -15.54 -12.79 4.39
CA GLN A 54 -15.85 -13.87 5.33
C GLN A 54 -14.58 -14.69 5.65
N VAL A 55 -13.56 -14.00 6.16
CA VAL A 55 -12.21 -14.56 6.38
C VAL A 55 -12.22 -15.73 7.39
N GLU A 56 -13.04 -15.65 8.44
CA GLU A 56 -13.15 -16.75 9.42
C GLU A 56 -13.84 -17.99 8.84
N ASP A 57 -14.80 -17.82 7.93
CA ASP A 57 -15.42 -18.94 7.22
C ASP A 57 -14.43 -19.60 6.27
N ALA A 58 -13.66 -18.79 5.53
CA ALA A 58 -12.57 -19.27 4.68
C ALA A 58 -11.53 -20.04 5.50
N ARG A 59 -11.19 -19.54 6.69
CA ARG A 59 -10.26 -20.21 7.63
C ARG A 59 -10.80 -21.56 8.11
N ARG A 60 -12.07 -21.65 8.51
CA ARG A 60 -12.67 -22.93 8.93
C ARG A 60 -12.68 -23.95 7.79
N LEU A 61 -13.01 -23.51 6.58
CA LEU A 61 -13.03 -24.36 5.41
C LEU A 61 -11.62 -24.87 5.06
N ILE A 62 -10.61 -23.99 5.02
CA ILE A 62 -9.25 -24.40 4.65
C ILE A 62 -8.64 -25.35 5.69
N LEU A 63 -8.90 -25.14 6.99
CA LEU A 63 -8.42 -26.05 8.03
C LEU A 63 -8.99 -27.46 7.87
N THR A 64 -10.27 -27.57 7.51
CA THR A 64 -10.91 -28.86 7.24
C THR A 64 -10.29 -29.53 6.00
N ALA A 65 -10.05 -28.75 4.94
CA ALA A 65 -9.46 -29.27 3.70
C ALA A 65 -8.01 -29.74 3.89
N ILE A 66 -7.20 -29.00 4.65
CA ILE A 66 -5.80 -29.38 4.95
C ILE A 66 -5.72 -30.64 5.79
N VAL A 67 -6.65 -30.86 6.73
CA VAL A 67 -6.70 -32.14 7.48
C VAL A 67 -6.95 -33.32 6.54
N ALA A 68 -7.78 -33.14 5.51
CA ALA A 68 -8.04 -34.18 4.51
C ALA A 68 -6.91 -34.35 3.48
N SER A 69 -6.10 -33.32 3.21
CA SER A 69 -5.01 -33.32 2.23
C SER A 69 -3.85 -32.43 2.66
N PRO A 70 -3.05 -32.86 3.66
CA PRO A 70 -2.06 -32.01 4.33
C PRO A 70 -0.82 -31.67 3.49
N ALA A 71 -0.61 -32.38 2.38
CA ALA A 71 0.51 -32.19 1.46
C ALA A 71 0.06 -31.63 0.09
N ASP A 72 -1.04 -30.87 0.05
CA ASP A 72 -1.48 -30.16 -1.14
C ASP A 72 -0.89 -28.72 -1.16
N PRO A 73 0.01 -28.40 -2.12
CA PRO A 73 0.59 -27.05 -2.22
C PRO A 73 -0.44 -25.95 -2.44
N GLN A 74 -1.56 -26.23 -3.13
CA GLN A 74 -2.60 -25.24 -3.38
C GLN A 74 -3.35 -24.88 -2.09
N LEU A 75 -3.65 -25.88 -1.26
CA LEU A 75 -4.30 -25.64 0.03
C LEU A 75 -3.38 -24.89 1.00
N LEU A 76 -2.07 -25.18 0.98
CA LEU A 76 -1.08 -24.43 1.76
C LEU A 76 -0.94 -22.98 1.29
N CYS A 77 -0.99 -22.72 -0.02
CA CYS A 77 -1.03 -21.35 -0.55
C CYS A 77 -2.28 -20.60 -0.08
N LEU A 78 -3.46 -21.23 -0.14
CA LEU A 78 -4.70 -20.62 0.35
C LEU A 78 -4.67 -20.33 1.84
N GLN A 79 -4.08 -21.24 2.64
CA GLN A 79 -3.82 -20.98 4.05
C GLN A 79 -2.91 -19.77 4.23
N GLY A 80 -1.83 -19.67 3.43
CA GLY A 80 -0.96 -18.50 3.40
C GLY A 80 -1.73 -17.21 3.11
N ASP A 81 -2.61 -17.21 2.11
CA ASP A 81 -3.42 -16.05 1.72
C ASP A 81 -4.38 -15.62 2.83
N ILE A 82 -5.03 -16.58 3.50
CA ILE A 82 -5.89 -16.33 4.66
C ILE A 82 -5.07 -15.76 5.81
N LEU A 83 -3.92 -16.35 6.13
CA LEU A 83 -3.04 -15.87 7.20
C LEU A 83 -2.51 -14.47 6.91
N PHE A 84 -2.16 -14.17 5.65
CA PHE A 84 -1.75 -12.83 5.22
C PHE A 84 -2.86 -11.81 5.46
N ARG A 85 -4.10 -12.14 5.07
CA ARG A 85 -5.27 -11.29 5.30
C ARG A 85 -5.61 -11.09 6.77
N GLN A 86 -5.30 -12.06 7.63
CA GLN A 86 -5.38 -11.94 9.09
C GLN A 86 -4.16 -11.23 9.73
N SER A 87 -3.30 -10.63 8.91
CA SER A 87 -2.06 -9.98 9.34
C SER A 87 -1.08 -10.90 10.08
N LYS A 88 -1.24 -12.23 9.97
CA LYS A 88 -0.32 -13.25 10.52
C LYS A 88 0.82 -13.53 9.54
N PHE A 89 1.59 -12.49 9.21
CA PHE A 89 2.57 -12.53 8.12
C PHE A 89 3.66 -13.60 8.31
N ASP A 90 4.11 -13.83 9.55
CA ASP A 90 5.11 -14.87 9.85
C ASP A 90 4.58 -16.27 9.54
N ASP A 91 3.33 -16.54 9.86
CA ASP A 91 2.69 -17.83 9.59
C ASP A 91 2.31 -17.98 8.11
N ALA A 92 1.93 -16.88 7.45
CA ALA A 92 1.72 -16.85 6.01
C ALA A 92 3.01 -17.24 5.26
N GLU A 93 4.15 -16.65 5.62
CA GLU A 93 5.47 -16.99 5.04
C GLU A 93 5.80 -18.48 5.21
N LYS A 94 5.54 -19.05 6.40
CA LYS A 94 5.74 -20.49 6.65
C LYS A 94 4.86 -21.35 5.74
N ALA A 95 3.58 -20.99 5.57
CA ALA A 95 2.66 -21.72 4.72
C ALA A 95 3.09 -21.70 3.24
N TYR A 96 3.48 -20.53 2.70
CA TYR A 96 3.99 -20.44 1.34
C TYR A 96 5.30 -21.22 1.15
N ARG A 97 6.23 -21.15 2.11
CA ARG A 97 7.47 -21.95 2.06
C ARG A 97 7.18 -23.45 2.10
N ALA A 98 6.22 -23.89 2.91
CA ALA A 98 5.79 -25.29 2.94
C ALA A 98 5.24 -25.73 1.57
N ALA A 99 4.45 -24.89 0.91
CA ALA A 99 3.98 -25.16 -0.46
C ALA A 99 5.14 -25.32 -1.45
N LEU A 100 6.18 -24.48 -1.37
CA LEU A 100 7.37 -24.58 -2.23
C LEU A 100 8.26 -25.79 -1.93
N LEU A 101 8.29 -26.28 -0.69
CA LEU A 101 9.00 -27.53 -0.36
C LEU A 101 8.36 -28.74 -1.05
N LEU A 102 7.04 -28.73 -1.22
CA LEU A 102 6.30 -29.80 -1.89
C LEU A 102 6.31 -29.63 -3.43
N ALA A 103 6.14 -28.40 -3.90
CA ALA A 103 6.12 -28.06 -5.32
C ALA A 103 6.86 -26.74 -5.57
N PRO A 104 8.17 -26.79 -5.91
CA PRO A 104 9.00 -25.60 -6.11
C PRO A 104 8.57 -24.67 -7.24
N ARG A 105 7.67 -25.12 -8.12
CA ARG A 105 7.16 -24.36 -9.27
C ARG A 105 5.74 -23.82 -9.05
N THR A 106 5.32 -23.64 -7.79
CA THR A 106 4.00 -23.09 -7.45
C THR A 106 4.02 -21.56 -7.56
N ALA A 107 3.49 -21.02 -8.66
CA ALA A 107 3.45 -19.57 -8.91
C ALA A 107 2.85 -18.77 -7.75
N ARG A 108 1.71 -19.24 -7.21
CA ARG A 108 1.01 -18.60 -6.09
C ARG A 108 1.86 -18.50 -4.82
N ALA A 109 2.70 -19.49 -4.54
CA ALA A 109 3.56 -19.46 -3.36
C ALA A 109 4.69 -18.44 -3.51
N HIS A 110 5.28 -18.34 -4.72
CA HIS A 110 6.23 -17.27 -5.03
C HIS A 110 5.57 -15.89 -4.92
N PHE A 111 4.35 -15.73 -5.45
CA PHE A 111 3.60 -14.48 -5.33
C PHE A 111 3.33 -14.11 -3.86
N GLY A 112 2.89 -15.06 -3.05
CA GLY A 112 2.67 -14.87 -1.61
C GLY A 112 3.93 -14.45 -0.85
N LEU A 113 5.07 -15.08 -1.11
CA LEU A 113 6.37 -14.68 -0.53
C LEU A 113 6.79 -13.29 -1.00
N GLY A 114 6.59 -12.99 -2.29
CA GLY A 114 6.79 -11.66 -2.85
C GLY A 114 6.04 -10.59 -2.06
N ARG A 115 4.75 -10.80 -1.81
CA ARG A 115 3.92 -9.87 -1.02
C ARG A 115 4.41 -9.72 0.43
N VAL A 116 4.82 -10.81 1.09
CA VAL A 116 5.41 -10.75 2.44
C VAL A 116 6.71 -9.93 2.43
N ASP A 117 7.53 -10.09 1.39
CA ASP A 117 8.78 -9.36 1.25
C ASP A 117 8.55 -7.87 0.96
N GLN A 118 7.58 -7.54 0.10
CA GLN A 118 7.15 -6.16 -0.16
C GLN A 118 6.71 -5.47 1.13
N LEU A 119 5.91 -6.19 1.93
CA LEU A 119 5.38 -5.73 3.20
C LEU A 119 6.50 -5.47 4.22
N ARG A 120 7.58 -6.24 4.19
CA ARG A 120 8.75 -6.07 5.07
C ARG A 120 9.87 -5.23 4.47
N PHE A 121 9.61 -4.48 3.40
CA PHE A 121 10.60 -3.67 2.70
C PHE A 121 11.83 -4.46 2.16
N ARG A 122 11.71 -5.79 2.01
CA ARG A 122 12.71 -6.68 1.40
C ARG A 122 12.61 -6.63 -0.12
N ARG A 123 12.90 -5.47 -0.71
CA ARG A 123 12.62 -5.13 -2.13
C ARG A 123 13.29 -6.08 -3.12
N LYS A 124 14.51 -6.54 -2.83
CA LYS A 124 15.23 -7.43 -3.75
C LYS A 124 14.58 -8.81 -3.74
N SER A 125 14.38 -9.39 -2.55
CA SER A 125 13.68 -10.68 -2.42
C SER A 125 12.26 -10.63 -3.00
N ALA A 126 11.53 -9.53 -2.75
CA ALA A 126 10.20 -9.32 -3.29
C ALA A 126 10.19 -9.37 -4.83
N HIS A 127 11.10 -8.63 -5.47
CA HIS A 127 11.23 -8.65 -6.93
C HIS A 127 11.54 -10.05 -7.46
N GLU A 128 12.50 -10.76 -6.87
CA GLU A 128 12.89 -12.11 -7.31
C GLU A 128 11.71 -13.09 -7.23
N HIS A 129 10.96 -13.05 -6.13
CA HIS A 129 9.78 -13.86 -5.93
C HIS A 129 8.66 -13.50 -6.92
N ILE A 130 8.36 -12.22 -7.12
CA ILE A 130 7.29 -11.76 -8.03
C ILE A 130 7.65 -12.04 -9.49
N ALA A 131 8.91 -11.84 -9.88
CA ALA A 131 9.39 -12.18 -11.22
C ALA A 131 9.30 -13.69 -11.48
N THR A 132 9.64 -14.52 -10.50
CA THR A 132 9.48 -15.98 -10.61
C THR A 132 8.01 -16.37 -10.72
N ALA A 133 7.12 -15.76 -9.93
CA ALA A 133 5.69 -15.98 -10.01
C ALA A 133 5.14 -15.66 -11.41
N TYR A 134 5.53 -14.52 -11.98
CA TYR A 134 5.15 -14.11 -13.34
C TYR A 134 5.65 -15.08 -14.42
N GLN A 135 6.89 -15.58 -14.31
CA GLN A 135 7.42 -16.57 -15.24
C GLN A 135 6.66 -17.91 -15.19
N LEU A 136 6.18 -18.29 -14.01
CA LEU A 136 5.44 -19.54 -13.79
C LEU A 136 3.97 -19.42 -14.20
N ASP A 137 3.35 -18.25 -13.99
CA ASP A 137 1.98 -17.94 -14.38
C ASP A 137 1.82 -16.47 -14.76
N TRP A 138 1.90 -16.21 -16.07
CA TRP A 138 1.76 -14.88 -16.65
C TRP A 138 0.31 -14.55 -17.03
N HIS A 139 -0.67 -15.42 -16.72
CA HIS A 139 -2.09 -15.16 -16.96
C HIS A 139 -2.85 -14.74 -15.71
N ASP A 140 -2.26 -14.86 -14.52
CA ASP A 140 -2.85 -14.39 -13.27
C ASP A 140 -2.80 -12.83 -13.21
N PRO A 141 -3.96 -12.14 -13.19
CA PRO A 141 -4.01 -10.68 -13.15
C PRO A 141 -3.31 -10.08 -11.92
N GLU A 142 -3.37 -10.72 -10.75
CA GLU A 142 -2.71 -10.22 -9.53
C GLU A 142 -1.19 -10.26 -9.68
N ILE A 143 -0.66 -11.34 -10.29
CA ILE A 143 0.77 -11.50 -10.55
C ILE A 143 1.24 -10.50 -11.61
N ILE A 144 0.48 -10.31 -12.69
CA ILE A 144 0.79 -9.32 -13.73
C ILE A 144 0.90 -7.91 -13.11
N LEU A 145 -0.10 -7.51 -12.31
CA LEU A 145 -0.15 -6.18 -11.72
C LEU A 145 1.00 -5.97 -10.74
N ALA A 146 1.33 -6.98 -9.92
CA ALA A 146 2.46 -6.91 -9.01
C ALA A 146 3.81 -6.84 -9.75
N TYR A 147 3.99 -7.63 -10.81
CA TYR A 147 5.22 -7.61 -11.61
C TYR A 147 5.40 -6.28 -12.35
N ALA A 148 4.31 -5.68 -12.85
CA ALA A 148 4.34 -4.39 -13.53
C ALA A 148 4.95 -3.26 -12.68
N ARG A 149 4.88 -3.34 -11.34
CA ARG A 149 5.50 -2.38 -10.41
C ARG A 149 7.03 -2.38 -10.47
N TYR A 150 7.64 -3.47 -10.89
CA TYR A 150 9.10 -3.62 -10.97
C TYR A 150 9.68 -3.34 -12.36
N VAL A 151 8.83 -3.20 -13.37
CA VAL A 151 9.27 -2.94 -14.73
C VAL A 151 9.53 -1.45 -14.90
N GLN A 152 10.79 -1.09 -15.12
CA GLN A 152 11.20 0.32 -15.25
C GLN A 152 10.82 0.88 -16.63
N ASP A 153 10.92 0.09 -17.69
CA ASP A 153 10.58 0.50 -19.05
C ASP A 153 9.07 0.80 -19.17
N PRO A 154 8.68 2.06 -19.46
CA PRO A 154 7.27 2.46 -19.50
C PRO A 154 6.46 1.69 -20.56
N GLU A 155 7.04 1.38 -21.72
CA GLU A 155 6.31 0.67 -22.78
C GLU A 155 6.06 -0.79 -22.41
N ALA A 156 7.06 -1.51 -21.87
CA ALA A 156 6.87 -2.86 -21.35
C ALA A 156 5.86 -2.89 -20.20
N ARG A 157 5.92 -1.91 -19.29
CA ARG A 157 4.98 -1.80 -18.18
C ARG A 157 3.55 -1.59 -18.66
N LYS A 158 3.34 -0.69 -19.62
CA LYS A 158 2.04 -0.46 -20.26
C LYS A 158 1.46 -1.73 -20.90
N VAL A 159 2.29 -2.56 -21.54
CA VAL A 159 1.84 -3.86 -22.09
C VAL A 159 1.32 -4.77 -20.97
N LEU A 160 2.01 -4.83 -19.82
CA LEU A 160 1.54 -5.61 -18.67
C LEU A 160 0.20 -5.08 -18.13
N LEU A 161 0.05 -3.77 -18.00
CA LEU A 161 -1.21 -3.15 -17.58
C LEU A 161 -2.36 -3.45 -18.55
N GLN A 162 -2.09 -3.47 -19.85
CA GLN A 162 -3.08 -3.86 -20.86
C GLN A 162 -3.45 -5.35 -20.76
N ASN A 163 -2.48 -6.23 -20.50
CA ASN A 163 -2.74 -7.65 -20.26
C ASN A 163 -3.60 -7.87 -19.02
N PHE A 164 -3.35 -7.13 -17.93
CA PHE A 164 -4.24 -7.12 -16.77
C PHE A 164 -5.67 -6.76 -17.17
N LEU A 165 -5.88 -5.67 -17.91
CA LEU A 165 -7.23 -5.25 -18.32
C LEU A 165 -7.95 -6.28 -19.22
N ALA A 166 -7.21 -7.10 -19.95
CA ALA A 166 -7.76 -8.17 -20.78
C ALA A 166 -8.16 -9.41 -19.97
N LEU A 167 -7.45 -9.71 -18.89
CA LEU A 167 -7.60 -10.95 -18.11
C LEU A 167 -8.41 -10.77 -16.81
N ALA A 168 -8.36 -9.59 -16.20
CA ALA A 168 -9.05 -9.29 -14.95
C ALA A 168 -10.59 -9.42 -15.09
N PRO A 169 -11.30 -10.04 -14.13
CA PRO A 169 -12.76 -10.13 -14.13
C PRO A 169 -13.42 -8.77 -14.28
N ARG A 170 -14.56 -8.69 -14.97
CA ARG A 170 -15.25 -7.40 -15.19
C ARG A 170 -15.82 -6.81 -13.90
N GLU A 171 -16.10 -7.69 -12.94
CA GLU A 171 -16.60 -7.40 -11.61
C GLU A 171 -15.54 -6.70 -10.75
N ASP A 172 -14.25 -6.84 -11.08
CA ASP A 172 -13.13 -6.16 -10.43
C ASP A 172 -12.98 -4.71 -10.93
N LYS A 173 -14.09 -3.95 -10.84
CA LYS A 173 -14.19 -2.62 -11.42
C LYS A 173 -13.16 -1.64 -10.83
N GLY A 174 -12.89 -1.73 -9.52
CA GLY A 174 -11.93 -0.86 -8.82
C GLY A 174 -10.53 -0.94 -9.43
N HIS A 175 -9.90 -2.12 -9.38
CA HIS A 175 -8.55 -2.28 -9.93
C HIS A 175 -8.50 -2.01 -11.45
N ARG A 176 -9.58 -2.31 -12.18
CA ARG A 176 -9.66 -1.99 -13.62
C ARG A 176 -9.66 -0.48 -13.87
N ASP A 177 -10.46 0.29 -13.13
CA ASP A 177 -10.53 1.74 -13.26
C ASP A 177 -9.18 2.37 -12.89
N ASP A 178 -8.52 1.88 -11.84
CA ASP A 178 -7.18 2.32 -11.41
C ASP A 178 -6.11 2.05 -12.49
N VAL A 179 -6.12 0.85 -13.08
CA VAL A 179 -5.18 0.50 -14.15
C VAL A 179 -5.45 1.30 -15.43
N VAL A 180 -6.71 1.59 -15.76
CA VAL A 180 -7.04 2.49 -16.87
C VAL A 180 -6.50 3.90 -16.62
N ALA A 181 -6.71 4.44 -15.41
CA ALA A 181 -6.18 5.75 -15.03
C ALA A 181 -4.66 5.78 -15.15
N ARG A 182 -3.97 4.72 -14.69
CA ARG A 182 -2.51 4.59 -14.79
C ARG A 182 -2.01 4.54 -16.24
N VAL A 183 -2.63 3.76 -17.12
CA VAL A 183 -2.23 3.70 -18.54
C VAL A 183 -2.36 5.06 -19.22
N GLU A 184 -3.43 5.80 -18.94
CA GLU A 184 -3.62 7.15 -19.48
C GLU A 184 -2.61 8.14 -18.89
N MET A 185 -2.29 8.01 -17.60
CA MET A 185 -1.27 8.81 -16.93
C MET A 185 0.12 8.59 -17.54
N GLU A 186 0.57 7.34 -17.70
CA GLU A 186 1.86 7.00 -18.30
C GLU A 186 1.99 7.54 -19.73
N LYS A 187 0.90 7.47 -20.51
CA LYS A 187 0.85 8.01 -21.88
C LYS A 187 1.06 9.53 -21.91
N ARG A 188 0.52 10.27 -20.94
CA ARG A 188 0.65 11.73 -20.88
C ARG A 188 1.99 12.18 -20.29
N LEU A 189 2.48 11.46 -19.29
CA LEU A 189 3.76 11.78 -18.64
C LEU A 189 4.97 11.40 -19.49
N GLY A 190 4.87 10.37 -20.32
CA GLY A 190 5.98 9.91 -21.16
C GLY A 190 7.21 9.54 -20.31
N ALA A 191 8.38 10.04 -20.70
CA ALA A 191 9.65 9.76 -20.03
C ALA A 191 10.04 10.79 -18.93
N ARG A 192 9.08 11.61 -18.46
CA ARG A 192 9.34 12.61 -17.40
C ARG A 192 9.81 11.93 -16.12
N ARG A 193 10.84 12.49 -15.49
CA ARG A 193 11.25 12.09 -14.14
C ARG A 193 10.40 12.84 -13.13
N LEU A 194 9.41 12.15 -12.59
CA LEU A 194 8.45 12.71 -11.65
C LEU A 194 9.09 12.94 -10.28
N ALA A 195 8.58 13.97 -9.61
CA ALA A 195 8.94 14.42 -8.26
C ALA A 195 10.45 14.44 -7.98
N ALA A 196 11.24 14.89 -8.96
CA ALA A 196 12.67 15.00 -8.83
C ALA A 196 13.03 16.11 -7.83
N LEU A 197 13.92 15.82 -6.86
CA LEU A 197 14.48 16.83 -5.99
C LEU A 197 15.37 17.80 -6.79
N ASP A 198 14.90 19.05 -6.90
CA ASP A 198 15.59 20.16 -7.57
C ASP A 198 16.52 20.92 -6.60
N SER A 199 16.17 20.92 -5.32
CA SER A 199 17.03 21.44 -4.25
C SER A 199 18.21 20.51 -3.91
N SER A 200 19.21 20.99 -3.16
CA SER A 200 20.41 20.19 -2.83
C SER A 200 20.08 19.01 -1.91
N TYR A 201 20.72 17.84 -2.09
CA TYR A 201 20.51 16.71 -1.18
C TYR A 201 21.31 16.89 0.12
N ARG A 202 20.71 17.60 1.10
CA ARG A 202 21.31 17.96 2.39
C ARG A 202 20.26 17.90 3.51
N ASP A 203 20.66 18.22 4.74
CA ASP A 203 19.69 18.37 5.83
C ASP A 203 18.74 19.56 5.61
N TYR A 204 17.46 19.33 5.92
CA TYR A 204 16.40 20.34 5.94
C TYR A 204 15.74 20.43 7.32
N LYS A 205 15.31 21.64 7.69
CA LYS A 205 14.49 21.90 8.87
C LYS A 205 13.28 22.72 8.44
N LEU A 206 12.19 22.04 8.15
CA LEU A 206 10.99 22.65 7.60
C LEU A 206 10.07 23.06 8.76
N PRO A 207 9.64 24.33 8.83
CA PRO A 207 8.78 24.81 9.91
C PRO A 207 7.37 24.26 9.78
N LEU A 208 6.80 23.87 10.91
CA LEU A 208 5.43 23.39 11.02
C LEU A 208 4.54 24.39 11.75
N GLU A 209 3.23 24.34 11.50
CA GLU A 209 2.23 25.02 12.32
C GLU A 209 1.32 23.99 12.99
N THR A 210 0.78 24.31 14.17
CA THR A 210 -0.27 23.49 14.76
C THR A 210 -1.55 23.58 13.93
N PHE A 211 -2.12 22.44 13.56
CA PHE A 211 -3.46 22.41 13.01
C PHE A 211 -4.49 22.40 14.14
N ILE A 212 -5.33 23.43 14.20
CA ILE A 212 -6.44 23.53 15.15
C ILE A 212 -7.74 23.40 14.35
N ALA A 213 -8.51 22.34 14.61
CA ALA A 213 -9.80 22.12 13.99
C ALA A 213 -10.84 23.15 14.48
N PRO A 214 -11.97 23.36 13.76
CA PRO A 214 -12.98 24.36 14.13
C PRO A 214 -13.57 24.23 15.54
N ASN A 215 -13.51 23.04 16.13
CA ASN A 215 -13.93 22.77 17.51
C ASN A 215 -12.88 23.20 18.56
N GLY A 216 -11.78 23.83 18.15
CA GLY A 216 -10.68 24.27 19.02
C GLY A 216 -9.68 23.17 19.39
N GLN A 217 -9.87 21.95 18.89
CA GLN A 217 -8.98 20.84 19.17
C GLN A 217 -7.74 20.89 18.30
N THR A 218 -6.58 20.59 18.90
CA THR A 218 -5.36 20.32 18.14
C THR A 218 -5.48 18.98 17.42
N SER A 219 -5.42 19.02 16.08
CA SER A 219 -5.82 17.92 15.19
C SER A 219 -4.70 17.40 14.28
N GLY A 220 -3.54 18.06 14.25
CA GLY A 220 -2.43 17.71 13.38
C GLY A 220 -1.36 18.78 13.35
N VAL A 221 -0.46 18.67 12.37
CA VAL A 221 0.50 19.71 11.98
C VAL A 221 0.28 20.10 10.52
N LEU A 222 0.50 21.37 10.22
CA LEU A 222 0.47 21.93 8.88
C LEU A 222 1.88 22.21 8.40
N LEU A 223 2.09 21.98 7.10
CA LEU A 223 3.25 22.41 6.35
C LEU A 223 2.79 23.41 5.29
N LYS A 224 3.54 24.51 5.11
CA LYS A 224 3.25 25.48 4.05
C LYS A 224 3.99 25.08 2.79
N ALA A 225 3.25 24.93 1.70
CA ALA A 225 3.82 24.61 0.39
C ALA A 225 3.30 25.58 -0.68
N SER A 226 4.20 26.07 -1.52
CA SER A 226 3.86 26.80 -2.74
C SER A 226 3.90 25.83 -3.92
N ILE A 227 2.85 25.86 -4.74
CA ILE A 227 2.72 25.02 -5.94
C ILE A 227 2.84 25.92 -7.16
N ASN A 228 3.75 25.61 -8.08
CA ASN A 228 4.03 26.44 -9.27
C ASN A 228 4.28 27.92 -8.93
N HIS A 229 5.06 28.18 -7.87
CA HIS A 229 5.32 29.52 -7.32
C HIS A 229 4.06 30.30 -6.87
N GLY A 230 2.94 29.61 -6.69
CA GLY A 230 1.70 30.19 -6.19
C GLY A 230 1.79 30.64 -4.73
N LYS A 231 0.69 31.20 -4.23
CA LYS A 231 0.56 31.54 -2.81
C LYS A 231 0.75 30.30 -1.94
N PRO A 232 1.40 30.41 -0.76
CA PRO A 232 1.57 29.27 0.14
C PRO A 232 0.20 28.68 0.55
N LEU A 233 0.05 27.39 0.32
CA LEU A 233 -1.08 26.57 0.74
C LEU A 233 -0.75 25.90 2.07
N ARG A 234 -1.77 25.69 2.91
CA ARG A 234 -1.63 25.02 4.21
C ARG A 234 -2.02 23.56 4.07
N LEU A 235 -1.04 22.66 4.11
CA LEU A 235 -1.24 21.23 3.90
C LEU A 235 -1.08 20.47 5.22
N ILE A 236 -2.03 19.59 5.55
CA ILE A 236 -1.88 18.69 6.72
C ILE A 236 -0.80 17.67 6.39
N LEU A 237 0.21 17.53 7.26
CA LEU A 237 1.22 16.48 7.12
C LEU A 237 0.66 15.15 7.66
N ASP A 238 0.50 14.19 6.77
CA ASP A 238 -0.25 12.95 7.02
C ASP A 238 0.57 11.72 6.62
N THR A 239 0.94 10.88 7.58
CA THR A 239 1.65 9.62 7.31
C THR A 239 0.75 8.53 6.72
N GLY A 240 -0.56 8.68 6.83
CA GLY A 240 -1.57 7.77 6.25
C GLY A 240 -2.03 8.17 4.85
N ALA A 241 -1.50 9.26 4.28
CA ALA A 241 -1.84 9.71 2.94
C ALA A 241 -0.73 9.40 1.92
N ASP A 242 -1.13 9.20 0.66
CA ASP A 242 -0.22 9.06 -0.46
C ASP A 242 -0.04 10.39 -1.23
N GLY A 243 1.19 10.88 -1.29
CA GLY A 243 1.55 12.00 -2.15
C GLY A 243 0.89 13.31 -1.72
N ILE A 244 0.39 14.11 -2.67
CA ILE A 244 -0.20 15.42 -2.38
C ILE A 244 -1.64 15.43 -2.84
N LEU A 245 -2.57 15.72 -1.93
CA LEU A 245 -3.99 15.92 -2.22
C LEU A 245 -4.35 17.38 -1.97
N LEU A 246 -4.91 18.06 -2.97
CA LEU A 246 -5.37 19.45 -2.85
C LEU A 246 -6.89 19.54 -3.04
N THR A 247 -7.51 20.51 -2.37
CA THR A 247 -8.92 20.82 -2.66
C THR A 247 -9.05 21.55 -4.00
N SER A 248 -10.15 21.33 -4.71
CA SER A 248 -10.48 22.08 -5.94
C SER A 248 -10.49 23.60 -5.74
N LYS A 249 -10.76 24.05 -4.50
CA LYS A 249 -10.72 25.47 -4.12
C LYS A 249 -9.28 26.01 -4.11
N ALA A 250 -8.34 25.24 -3.59
CA ALA A 250 -6.94 25.62 -3.42
C ALA A 250 -6.20 25.72 -4.75
N VAL A 251 -6.59 24.91 -5.73
CA VAL A 251 -5.87 24.81 -7.02
C VAL A 251 -6.23 25.90 -8.04
N ARG A 252 -7.17 26.79 -7.70
CA ARG A 252 -7.60 27.85 -8.63
C ARG A 252 -6.42 28.74 -9.00
N ASN A 253 -6.12 28.80 -10.30
CA ASN A 253 -5.03 29.59 -10.89
C ASN A 253 -3.61 29.08 -10.62
N LEU A 254 -3.44 27.81 -10.23
CA LEU A 254 -2.09 27.20 -10.09
C LEU A 254 -1.51 26.69 -11.42
N GLY A 255 -2.27 26.74 -12.53
CA GLY A 255 -1.76 26.35 -13.85
C GLY A 255 -1.36 24.87 -13.96
N LEU A 256 -2.14 23.98 -13.32
CA LEU A 256 -1.84 22.55 -13.27
C LEU A 256 -2.16 21.85 -14.60
N GLU A 257 -1.34 20.86 -14.96
CA GLU A 257 -1.58 19.98 -16.10
C GLU A 257 -2.43 18.77 -15.67
N THR A 258 -3.69 18.71 -16.10
CA THR A 258 -4.57 17.58 -15.76
C THR A 258 -4.26 16.34 -16.59
N LEU A 259 -3.97 15.22 -15.91
CA LEU A 259 -3.64 13.94 -16.54
C LEU A 259 -4.87 13.05 -16.71
N THR A 260 -5.57 12.72 -15.63
CA THR A 260 -6.69 11.76 -15.69
C THR A 260 -7.65 11.97 -14.53
N ARG A 261 -8.72 11.18 -14.50
CA ARG A 261 -9.61 11.06 -13.34
C ARG A 261 -9.20 9.83 -12.54
N SER A 262 -9.35 9.94 -11.22
CA SER A 262 -9.11 8.85 -10.27
C SER A 262 -10.21 8.84 -9.22
N GLN A 263 -10.18 7.83 -8.34
CA GLN A 263 -10.95 7.81 -7.11
C GLN A 263 -10.02 7.97 -5.90
N ILE A 264 -10.57 8.49 -4.81
CA ILE A 264 -9.92 8.53 -3.49
C ILE A 264 -10.60 7.50 -2.59
N THR A 265 -9.79 6.60 -2.03
CA THR A 265 -10.17 5.60 -1.03
C THR A 265 -9.85 6.11 0.39
N GLY A 266 -10.26 5.38 1.43
CA GLY A 266 -10.02 5.75 2.83
C GLY A 266 -11.21 5.47 3.76
N LEU A 267 -11.15 5.95 5.01
CA LEU A 267 -12.22 5.73 6.00
C LEU A 267 -13.42 6.65 5.79
N GLY A 268 -14.63 6.09 5.84
CA GLY A 268 -15.91 6.81 5.77
C GLY A 268 -17.00 6.03 5.03
N GLN A 269 -18.26 6.44 5.18
CA GLN A 269 -19.43 5.69 4.69
C GLN A 269 -19.85 6.02 3.24
N GLN A 270 -19.32 7.07 2.62
CA GLN A 270 -19.70 7.46 1.26
C GLN A 270 -18.92 6.68 0.21
N GLU A 271 -19.40 6.58 -1.03
CA GLU A 271 -18.63 6.02 -2.15
C GLU A 271 -17.26 6.70 -2.33
N PRO A 272 -16.26 6.04 -2.94
CA PRO A 272 -14.98 6.67 -3.25
C PRO A 272 -15.16 8.04 -3.92
N ALA A 273 -14.44 9.05 -3.42
CA ALA A 273 -14.61 10.41 -3.92
C ALA A 273 -13.93 10.55 -5.28
N ASN A 274 -14.61 11.20 -6.24
CA ASN A 274 -13.99 11.50 -7.53
C ASN A 274 -12.85 12.49 -7.34
N ALA A 275 -11.71 12.21 -7.97
CA ALA A 275 -10.56 13.07 -7.99
C ALA A 275 -10.03 13.29 -9.41
N LEU A 276 -9.28 14.37 -9.58
CA LEU A 276 -8.43 14.60 -10.75
C LEU A 276 -6.99 14.32 -10.36
N VAL A 277 -6.25 13.68 -11.26
CA VAL A 277 -4.80 13.57 -11.16
C VAL A 277 -4.20 14.64 -12.05
N ALA A 278 -3.29 15.43 -11.53
CA ALA A 278 -2.61 16.50 -12.26
C ALA A 278 -1.12 16.53 -11.92
N VAL A 279 -0.35 17.34 -12.66
CA VAL A 279 1.07 17.59 -12.39
C VAL A 279 1.27 19.05 -12.03
N ALA A 280 2.01 19.27 -10.93
CA ALA A 280 2.67 20.53 -10.64
C ALA A 280 4.10 20.51 -11.19
N GLN A 281 4.51 21.61 -11.81
CA GLN A 281 5.89 21.81 -12.26
C GLN A 281 6.83 21.96 -11.06
N THR A 282 6.40 22.68 -10.02
CA THR A 282 7.18 22.85 -8.79
C THR A 282 6.32 22.69 -7.54
N VAL A 283 6.90 22.04 -6.53
CA VAL A 283 6.39 22.02 -5.15
C VAL A 283 7.52 22.54 -4.26
N GLU A 284 7.24 23.61 -3.53
CA GLU A 284 8.24 24.37 -2.78
C GLU A 284 7.83 24.49 -1.32
N ILE A 285 8.71 24.06 -0.42
CA ILE A 285 8.53 24.15 1.02
C ILE A 285 9.80 24.79 1.57
N GLU A 286 9.76 26.10 1.81
CA GLU A 286 10.96 26.89 2.11
C GLU A 286 12.06 26.71 1.04
N ASP A 287 13.20 26.12 1.41
CA ASP A 287 14.33 25.83 0.54
C ASP A 287 14.32 24.40 -0.04
N PHE A 288 13.36 23.56 0.37
CA PHE A 288 13.12 22.24 -0.20
C PHE A 288 12.24 22.37 -1.45
N ARG A 289 12.71 21.81 -2.58
CA ARG A 289 12.01 21.90 -3.87
C ARG A 289 12.00 20.57 -4.62
N LEU A 290 10.82 20.23 -5.12
CA LEU A 290 10.57 19.11 -6.03
C LEU A 290 10.04 19.64 -7.37
N GLN A 291 10.37 18.93 -8.45
CA GLN A 291 9.88 19.18 -9.80
C GLN A 291 8.99 18.05 -10.31
N ASP A 292 8.03 18.38 -11.16
CA ASP A 292 7.14 17.41 -11.83
C ASP A 292 6.40 16.49 -10.84
N CYS A 293 5.77 17.07 -9.82
CA CYS A 293 5.02 16.34 -8.81
C CYS A 293 3.61 16.02 -9.28
N VAL A 294 3.27 14.73 -9.29
CA VAL A 294 1.88 14.30 -9.45
C VAL A 294 1.12 14.60 -8.16
N LEU A 295 -0.10 15.10 -8.31
CA LEU A 295 -0.98 15.48 -7.22
C LEU A 295 -2.41 15.07 -7.55
N GLN A 296 -3.19 14.79 -6.51
CA GLN A 296 -4.61 14.55 -6.59
C GLN A 296 -5.38 15.81 -6.22
N ILE A 297 -6.53 16.02 -6.87
CA ILE A 297 -7.42 17.15 -6.63
C ILE A 297 -8.80 16.60 -6.34
N SER A 298 -9.37 16.98 -5.21
CA SER A 298 -10.71 16.53 -4.79
C SER A 298 -11.65 17.68 -4.51
N ASP A 299 -12.92 17.47 -4.87
CA ASP A 299 -14.04 18.30 -4.43
C ASP A 299 -14.49 17.97 -3.00
N ALA A 300 -14.00 16.86 -2.42
CA ALA A 300 -14.31 16.50 -1.06
C ALA A 300 -13.83 17.59 -0.08
N ALA A 301 -14.71 17.94 0.86
CA ALA A 301 -14.37 18.91 1.88
C ALA A 301 -13.35 18.32 2.86
N LEU A 302 -12.16 18.91 2.92
CA LEU A 302 -11.23 18.70 4.03
C LEU A 302 -11.71 19.46 5.27
N THR A 303 -11.16 19.09 6.45
CA THR A 303 -11.41 19.83 7.68
C THR A 303 -11.11 21.32 7.46
N PRO A 304 -12.05 22.24 7.78
CA PRO A 304 -11.86 23.67 7.52
C PRO A 304 -10.56 24.18 8.15
N GLY A 305 -9.77 24.91 7.38
CA GLY A 305 -8.48 25.45 7.81
C GLY A 305 -7.27 24.85 7.09
N ALA A 306 -7.46 23.76 6.33
CA ALA A 306 -6.46 23.19 5.43
C ALA A 306 -6.87 23.33 3.95
N ASP A 307 -5.88 23.53 3.09
CA ASP A 307 -6.02 23.62 1.63
C ASP A 307 -5.82 22.25 0.95
N GLY A 308 -5.19 21.31 1.66
CA GLY A 308 -4.81 19.99 1.19
C GLY A 308 -4.17 19.12 2.28
N ILE A 309 -3.69 17.95 1.85
CA ILE A 309 -2.91 16.98 2.62
C ILE A 309 -1.60 16.72 1.87
N ILE A 310 -0.51 16.57 2.62
CA ILE A 310 0.78 16.11 2.11
C ILE A 310 1.20 14.85 2.87
N GLY A 311 1.35 13.77 2.11
CA GLY A 311 1.86 12.48 2.55
C GLY A 311 3.29 12.60 3.06
N ALA A 312 3.59 11.94 4.19
CA ALA A 312 4.97 11.86 4.65
C ALA A 312 5.89 11.12 3.67
N ASN A 313 5.32 10.27 2.81
CA ASN A 313 6.03 9.53 1.76
C ASN A 313 6.62 10.45 0.67
N VAL A 314 6.16 11.70 0.53
CA VAL A 314 6.78 12.71 -0.35
C VAL A 314 8.25 12.95 0.03
N PHE A 315 8.61 12.76 1.31
CA PHE A 315 9.95 12.96 1.84
C PHE A 315 10.75 11.65 2.00
N GLN A 316 10.30 10.53 1.42
CA GLN A 316 10.89 9.20 1.65
C GLN A 316 12.35 9.04 1.20
N GLU A 317 12.89 9.97 0.40
CA GLU A 317 14.32 10.07 0.07
C GLU A 317 15.20 10.43 1.29
N PHE A 318 14.60 10.77 2.42
CA PHE A 318 15.26 11.21 3.64
C PHE A 318 14.85 10.37 4.84
N LEU A 319 15.68 10.38 5.88
CA LEU A 319 15.26 10.04 7.23
C LEU A 319 14.39 11.19 7.75
N ILE A 320 13.13 10.90 8.05
CA ILE A 320 12.15 11.90 8.48
C ILE A 320 12.10 11.92 9.99
N ARG A 321 12.18 13.11 10.60
CA ARG A 321 11.93 13.33 12.03
C ARG A 321 10.90 14.42 12.21
N LEU A 322 9.72 14.04 12.68
CA LEU A 322 8.63 14.94 13.01
C LEU A 322 8.64 15.24 14.51
N ASP A 323 8.94 16.49 14.86
CA ASP A 323 8.78 17.02 16.21
C ASP A 323 7.67 18.07 16.23
N ALA A 324 6.45 17.60 16.55
CA ALA A 324 5.28 18.45 16.62
C ALA A 324 5.34 19.47 17.76
N ARG A 325 6.11 19.22 18.83
CA ARG A 325 6.25 20.14 19.99
C ARG A 325 7.17 21.29 19.67
N SER A 326 8.27 21.01 18.96
CA SER A 326 9.22 22.02 18.50
C SER A 326 8.82 22.64 17.15
N HIS A 327 7.68 22.24 16.59
CA HIS A 327 7.15 22.73 15.31
C HIS A 327 8.14 22.60 14.15
N VAL A 328 8.79 21.43 14.03
CA VAL A 328 9.79 21.19 12.98
C VAL A 328 9.67 19.79 12.39
N LEU A 329 9.81 19.73 11.07
CA LEU A 329 10.06 18.52 10.31
C LEU A 329 11.52 18.54 9.86
N GLU A 330 12.35 17.66 10.43
CA GLU A 330 13.74 17.51 10.02
C GLU A 330 13.85 16.39 8.98
N LEU A 331 14.56 16.67 7.89
CA LEU A 331 14.86 15.69 6.86
C LEU A 331 16.37 15.52 6.79
N SER A 332 16.87 14.32 7.05
CA SER A 332 18.30 14.02 6.98
C SER A 332 18.61 13.10 5.80
N PRO A 333 19.60 13.44 4.97
CA PRO A 333 19.94 12.63 3.80
C PRO A 333 20.52 11.28 4.23
N PHE A 334 20.25 10.25 3.44
CA PHE A 334 20.90 8.96 3.62
C PHE A 334 22.33 9.00 3.09
N SER A 335 23.23 8.25 3.73
CA SER A 335 24.67 8.20 3.40
C SER A 335 24.99 7.81 1.95
N ARG A 336 24.10 7.04 1.31
CA ARG A 336 24.06 6.88 -0.14
C ARG A 336 22.70 7.36 -0.62
N ARG A 337 22.70 8.42 -1.43
CA ARG A 337 21.57 8.73 -2.29
C ARG A 337 21.53 7.63 -3.33
N ALA A 338 20.60 6.67 -3.19
CA ALA A 338 20.45 5.68 -4.25
C ALA A 338 19.96 6.44 -5.49
N GLU A 339 20.68 6.37 -6.60
CA GLU A 339 20.29 7.07 -7.84
C GLU A 339 18.94 6.55 -8.38
N SER A 340 18.58 5.32 -8.00
CA SER A 340 17.28 4.69 -8.21
C SER A 340 16.21 5.06 -7.15
N SER A 341 16.53 6.04 -6.30
CA SER A 341 15.96 6.66 -5.07
C SER A 341 14.60 7.32 -4.97
N VAL A 342 13.97 7.64 -6.09
CA VAL A 342 13.08 8.81 -6.15
C VAL A 342 11.64 8.44 -5.85
N TRP A 343 10.94 9.20 -5.00
CA TRP A 343 9.47 9.11 -4.94
C TRP A 343 8.94 9.32 -6.34
N SER A 344 8.25 8.32 -6.89
CA SER A 344 7.80 8.34 -8.28
C SER A 344 6.69 9.37 -8.51
N GLY A 345 6.09 9.94 -7.46
CA GLY A 345 4.84 10.69 -7.59
C GLY A 345 3.64 9.82 -7.98
N ASP A 346 3.87 8.58 -8.41
CA ASP A 346 2.84 7.72 -8.97
C ASP A 346 2.03 7.08 -7.83
N PRO A 347 0.73 7.40 -7.69
CA PRO A 347 -0.14 6.85 -6.64
C PRO A 347 -0.28 5.32 -6.69
N TRP A 348 0.21 4.70 -7.77
CA TRP A 348 0.07 3.28 -8.09
C TRP A 348 1.42 2.55 -8.16
N LEU A 349 2.51 3.25 -7.85
CA LEU A 349 3.89 2.76 -7.96
C LEU A 349 4.63 3.06 -6.66
N ASP A 350 4.46 2.17 -5.69
CA ASP A 350 5.29 2.14 -4.49
C ASP A 350 6.75 1.89 -4.91
N TYR A 351 7.60 2.84 -4.56
CA TYR A 351 9.04 2.82 -4.74
C TYR A 351 9.70 1.44 -4.48
N GLU A 352 10.09 0.73 -5.54
CA GLU A 352 10.82 -0.54 -5.50
C GLU A 352 12.09 -0.49 -6.37
N GLY A 353 13.01 0.43 -6.03
CA GLY A 353 14.38 0.37 -6.54
C GLY A 353 15.06 -0.93 -6.09
N LEU A 354 15.65 -1.67 -7.03
CA LEU A 354 16.53 -2.81 -6.76
C LEU A 354 17.81 -2.28 -6.10
N SER A 355 18.12 -2.65 -4.86
CA SER A 355 19.52 -2.91 -4.41
C SER A 355 19.77 -3.06 -2.90
N HIS A 356 18.84 -3.55 -2.06
CA HIS A 356 19.23 -4.28 -0.84
C HIS A 356 18.04 -4.92 -0.11
N ASP A 357 18.31 -6.05 0.53
CA ASP A 357 17.52 -6.55 1.65
C ASP A 357 18.29 -6.25 2.95
N GLY A 358 17.58 -5.79 3.98
CA GLY A 358 18.16 -5.46 5.29
C GLY A 358 18.44 -3.96 5.50
N PRO A 359 18.58 -3.53 6.77
CA PRO A 359 18.70 -2.12 7.11
C PRO A 359 20.05 -1.57 6.66
N ALA A 360 20.03 -0.57 5.79
CA ALA A 360 21.23 0.21 5.43
C ALA A 360 21.55 1.30 6.48
N CYS A 361 20.71 1.48 7.50
CA CYS A 361 20.89 2.46 8.58
C CYS A 361 21.58 1.84 9.79
N ALA A 362 22.88 2.09 9.95
CA ALA A 362 23.69 1.60 11.08
C ALA A 362 23.35 2.24 12.44
N SER A 363 22.58 3.33 12.47
CA SER A 363 22.20 4.05 13.70
C SER A 363 20.72 3.87 14.08
N CYS A 364 20.01 2.94 13.43
CA CYS A 364 18.56 2.77 13.57
C CYS A 364 18.17 1.58 14.46
N ASP A 365 19.09 0.98 15.22
CA ASP A 365 18.83 -0.23 16.03
C ASP A 365 17.73 -0.08 17.09
N HIS A 366 17.38 1.15 17.44
CA HIS A 366 16.32 1.49 18.39
C HIS A 366 14.94 1.68 17.75
N LEU A 367 14.85 1.67 16.42
CA LEU A 367 13.59 1.79 15.68
C LEU A 367 12.93 0.42 15.56
N ALA A 368 11.59 0.40 15.62
CA ALA A 368 10.80 -0.79 15.41
C ALA A 368 10.57 -1.03 13.90
N PRO A 369 10.46 -2.31 13.45
CA PRO A 369 10.01 -2.62 12.11
C PRO A 369 8.60 -2.06 11.84
N ALA A 370 8.44 -1.44 10.69
CA ALA A 370 7.16 -1.08 10.11
C ALA A 370 6.86 -1.98 8.90
N TYR A 371 5.59 -2.13 8.61
CA TYR A 371 5.09 -3.01 7.57
C TYR A 371 4.29 -2.19 6.56
N ARG A 372 4.54 -2.40 5.27
CA ARG A 372 3.93 -1.60 4.20
C ARG A 372 2.78 -2.33 3.54
N VAL A 373 1.65 -1.65 3.41
CA VAL A 373 0.49 -2.10 2.62
C VAL A 373 0.07 -0.94 1.73
N GLY A 374 0.35 -1.05 0.43
CA GLY A 374 0.30 0.11 -0.46
C GLY A 374 1.20 1.24 0.07
N HIS A 375 0.63 2.44 0.20
CA HIS A 375 1.30 3.59 0.79
C HIS A 375 1.28 3.62 2.33
N LEU A 376 0.47 2.77 2.98
CA LEU A 376 0.25 2.78 4.42
C LEU A 376 1.41 2.14 5.19
N LEU A 377 1.74 2.71 6.35
CA LEU A 377 2.68 2.15 7.32
C LEU A 377 1.95 1.56 8.52
N LEU A 378 2.06 0.25 8.68
CA LEU A 378 1.54 -0.49 9.83
C LEU A 378 2.64 -0.77 10.85
N LEU A 379 2.29 -0.63 12.12
CA LEU A 379 3.14 -0.91 13.27
C LEU A 379 2.57 -2.13 13.99
N ARG A 380 3.40 -3.15 14.21
CA ARG A 380 3.04 -4.22 15.14
C ARG A 380 3.05 -3.65 16.55
N ALA A 381 1.91 -3.71 17.23
CA ALA A 381 1.77 -3.20 18.58
C ALA A 381 1.05 -4.19 19.50
N THR A 382 1.48 -4.25 20.76
CA THR A 382 0.78 -5.00 21.81
C THR A 382 -0.10 -4.06 22.61
N LEU A 383 -1.38 -4.39 22.73
CA LEU A 383 -2.36 -3.58 23.46
C LEU A 383 -2.48 -4.05 24.92
N ASN A 384 -1.97 -3.24 25.85
CA ASN A 384 -1.82 -3.66 27.26
C ASN A 384 -2.97 -3.25 28.20
N SER A 385 -3.83 -2.31 27.79
CA SER A 385 -4.82 -1.71 28.69
C SER A 385 -6.23 -2.34 28.66
N LEU A 386 -6.47 -3.38 27.86
CA LEU A 386 -7.78 -4.03 27.68
C LEU A 386 -7.96 -5.38 28.41
N LYS A 387 -7.12 -5.68 29.41
CA LYS A 387 -7.07 -7.02 30.02
C LYS A 387 -8.42 -7.52 30.54
N SER A 388 -8.87 -8.60 29.91
CA SER A 388 -9.45 -9.78 30.58
C SER A 388 -9.07 -11.09 29.87
N ASP A 389 -8.63 -11.05 28.60
CA ASP A 389 -8.10 -12.22 27.86
C ASP A 389 -6.79 -11.87 27.13
N GLY A 390 -5.63 -12.14 27.73
CA GLY A 390 -4.33 -12.14 27.04
C GLY A 390 -3.79 -10.79 26.53
N GLN A 391 -2.52 -10.78 26.12
CA GLN A 391 -1.95 -9.74 25.25
C GLN A 391 -2.45 -9.99 23.83
N GLN A 392 -3.04 -8.98 23.20
CA GLN A 392 -3.35 -9.02 21.78
C GLN A 392 -2.32 -8.19 21.03
N ASP A 393 -1.54 -8.86 20.20
CA ASP A 393 -0.72 -8.22 19.17
C ASP A 393 -1.63 -7.87 17.99
N GLY A 394 -1.47 -6.67 17.45
CA GLY A 394 -2.21 -6.21 16.28
C GLY A 394 -1.36 -5.31 15.41
N TYR A 395 -1.87 -4.99 14.23
CA TYR A 395 -1.23 -4.06 13.29
C TYR A 395 -2.00 -2.74 13.29
N PHE A 396 -1.31 -1.68 13.67
CA PHE A 396 -1.87 -0.34 13.81
C PHE A 396 -1.33 0.56 12.72
N LEU A 397 -2.20 1.22 11.98
CA LEU A 397 -1.82 2.23 11.01
C LEU A 397 -1.17 3.44 11.71
N LEU A 398 -0.02 3.89 11.22
CA LEU A 398 0.57 5.16 11.60
C LEU A 398 -0.05 6.29 10.77
N ASP A 399 -0.87 7.12 11.39
CA ASP A 399 -1.64 8.17 10.71
C ASP A 399 -1.56 9.49 11.50
N SER A 400 -0.65 10.38 11.10
CA SER A 400 -0.54 11.71 11.68
C SER A 400 -1.65 12.68 11.26
N GLY A 401 -2.44 12.35 10.23
CA GLY A 401 -3.62 13.11 9.80
C GLY A 401 -4.86 12.82 10.64
N SER A 402 -4.95 11.63 11.25
CA SER A 402 -6.00 11.32 12.21
C SER A 402 -5.78 12.06 13.54
N THR A 403 -6.77 12.84 13.96
CA THR A 403 -6.71 13.55 15.25
C THR A 403 -6.57 12.61 16.45
N TYR A 404 -7.23 11.44 16.39
CA TYR A 404 -7.32 10.49 17.48
C TYR A 404 -6.63 9.18 17.12
N SER A 405 -6.07 8.51 18.12
CA SER A 405 -5.74 7.10 17.97
C SER A 405 -7.02 6.28 18.10
N ALA A 406 -7.09 5.20 17.34
CA ALA A 406 -8.26 4.37 17.27
C ALA A 406 -7.93 2.89 17.45
N VAL A 407 -8.91 2.11 17.89
CA VAL A 407 -8.81 0.66 18.00
C VAL A 407 -10.08 0.01 17.42
N SER A 408 -9.97 -1.21 16.91
CA SER A 408 -11.14 -1.88 16.33
C SER A 408 -12.24 -2.05 17.37
N GLN A 409 -13.49 -1.90 16.94
CA GLN A 409 -14.65 -2.06 17.81
C GLN A 409 -14.70 -3.46 18.45
N GLU A 410 -14.30 -4.50 17.71
CA GLU A 410 -14.19 -5.87 18.25
C GLU A 410 -13.28 -5.93 19.48
N VAL A 411 -12.11 -5.28 19.40
CA VAL A 411 -11.14 -5.20 20.48
C VAL A 411 -11.68 -4.31 21.62
N ALA A 412 -12.42 -3.25 21.29
CA ALA A 412 -12.93 -2.28 22.25
C ALA A 412 -14.28 -2.60 22.91
N ASN A 413 -15.00 -3.66 22.48
CA ASN A 413 -16.34 -4.03 22.98
C ASN A 413 -16.42 -4.29 24.50
N ARG A 414 -15.28 -4.24 25.20
CA ARG A 414 -15.15 -4.38 26.67
C ARG A 414 -14.88 -3.06 27.40
N LEU A 415 -14.82 -1.92 26.70
CA LEU A 415 -14.61 -0.60 27.29
C LEU A 415 -15.90 0.23 27.39
N PRO A 416 -16.22 0.81 28.56
CA PRO A 416 -17.29 1.80 28.63
C PRO A 416 -16.92 3.02 27.78
N GLY A 417 -17.90 3.58 27.09
CA GLY A 417 -17.70 4.71 26.19
C GLY A 417 -19.01 5.36 25.79
N GLY A 418 -18.91 6.53 25.15
CA GLY A 418 -20.04 7.27 24.58
C GLY A 418 -19.98 7.26 23.06
N ARG A 419 -21.13 7.25 22.38
CA ARG A 419 -21.15 7.44 20.92
C ARG A 419 -20.54 8.80 20.57
N THR A 420 -19.74 8.82 19.52
CA THR A 420 -19.16 10.04 18.98
C THR A 420 -19.24 10.02 17.46
N HIS A 421 -19.34 11.21 16.85
CA HIS A 421 -19.36 11.38 15.41
C HIS A 421 -18.03 11.97 14.96
N LEU A 422 -17.43 11.34 13.96
CA LEU A 422 -16.10 11.67 13.44
C LEU A 422 -16.21 11.94 11.93
N LEU A 423 -15.17 12.53 11.37
CA LEU A 423 -15.05 12.81 9.94
C LEU A 423 -13.83 12.08 9.39
N GLY A 424 -14.01 11.29 8.34
CA GLY A 424 -12.94 10.59 7.63
C GLY A 424 -12.85 11.04 6.17
N ALA A 425 -11.89 10.46 5.43
CA ALA A 425 -11.62 10.78 4.02
C ALA A 425 -12.84 10.55 3.09
N ARG A 426 -13.69 9.56 3.40
CA ARG A 426 -14.95 9.25 2.69
C ARG A 426 -16.19 9.77 3.44
N GLY A 427 -16.05 10.85 4.22
CA GLY A 427 -17.14 11.52 4.91
C GLY A 427 -17.35 11.09 6.37
N PRO A 428 -18.53 11.37 6.95
CA PRO A 428 -18.81 11.09 8.37
C PRO A 428 -18.72 9.60 8.72
N LEU A 429 -18.32 9.32 9.96
CA LEU A 429 -18.34 7.98 10.55
C LEU A 429 -18.74 8.02 12.03
N ASP A 430 -19.38 6.95 12.48
CA ASP A 430 -19.71 6.74 13.88
C ASP A 430 -18.56 6.03 14.58
N GLY A 431 -18.32 6.40 15.83
CA GLY A 431 -17.36 5.74 16.71
C GLY A 431 -17.82 5.73 18.15
N VAL A 432 -16.99 5.15 19.02
CA VAL A 432 -17.19 5.17 20.47
C VAL A 432 -15.98 5.85 21.10
N SER A 433 -16.18 6.95 21.82
CA SER A 433 -15.13 7.58 22.61
C SER A 433 -14.98 6.87 23.94
N HIS A 434 -13.75 6.66 24.38
CA HIS A 434 -13.45 5.98 25.63
C HIS A 434 -12.72 6.90 26.60
N SER A 435 -13.07 6.78 27.89
CA SER A 435 -12.44 7.54 28.99
C SER A 435 -11.23 6.83 29.59
N ARG A 436 -11.01 5.56 29.25
CA ARG A 436 -9.83 4.80 29.69
C ARG A 436 -8.70 4.95 28.68
N PRO A 437 -7.46 5.12 29.15
CA PRO A 437 -6.33 5.27 28.25
C PRO A 437 -6.04 3.96 27.49
N MET A 438 -5.71 4.11 26.22
CA MET A 438 -5.13 3.06 25.39
C MET A 438 -3.62 3.08 25.56
N ARG A 439 -3.02 1.95 25.92
CA ARG A 439 -1.55 1.80 25.99
C ARG A 439 -1.07 0.80 24.97
N LEU A 440 -0.19 1.26 24.09
CA LEU A 440 0.40 0.48 23.01
C LEU A 440 1.90 0.33 23.24
N GLU A 441 2.40 -0.89 23.10
CA GLU A 441 3.84 -1.17 23.02
C GLU A 441 4.23 -1.39 21.56
N VAL A 442 5.11 -0.55 21.03
CA VAL A 442 5.63 -0.64 19.66
C VAL A 442 7.14 -0.74 19.74
N GLY A 443 7.68 -1.95 19.56
CA GLY A 443 9.09 -2.23 19.85
C GLY A 443 9.44 -1.87 21.29
N ALA A 444 10.41 -0.97 21.49
CA ALA A 444 10.79 -0.47 22.81
C ALA A 444 9.94 0.73 23.29
N ALA A 445 9.11 1.32 22.42
CA ALA A 445 8.32 2.50 22.75
C ALA A 445 7.03 2.13 23.49
N GLN A 446 6.74 2.88 24.55
CA GLN A 446 5.46 2.82 25.27
C GLN A 446 4.64 4.06 24.95
N LEU A 447 3.54 3.87 24.25
CA LEU A 447 2.65 4.93 23.79
C LEU A 447 1.36 4.91 24.60
N ALA A 448 0.81 6.09 24.89
CA ALA A 448 -0.45 6.23 25.61
C ALA A 448 -1.33 7.31 24.98
N ASP A 449 -2.53 6.89 24.56
CA ASP A 449 -3.63 7.80 24.28
C ASP A 449 -4.58 7.82 25.48
N PHE A 450 -5.00 9.01 25.90
CA PHE A 450 -5.92 9.19 27.02
C PHE A 450 -7.38 9.33 26.57
N ASN A 451 -7.61 9.60 25.29
CA ASN A 451 -8.95 9.73 24.72
C ASN A 451 -9.07 8.91 23.41
N PRO A 452 -8.84 7.59 23.45
CA PRO A 452 -8.93 6.77 22.25
C PRO A 452 -10.38 6.65 21.79
N VAL A 453 -10.55 6.44 20.49
CA VAL A 453 -11.85 6.12 19.89
C VAL A 453 -11.86 4.68 19.38
N SER A 454 -13.05 4.10 19.25
CA SER A 454 -13.22 2.81 18.62
C SER A 454 -14.03 2.92 17.36
N LEU A 455 -13.53 2.27 16.31
CA LEU A 455 -14.03 2.38 14.94
C LEU A 455 -14.26 0.98 14.35
N ASP A 456 -15.13 0.91 13.35
CA ASP A 456 -15.25 -0.25 12.49
C ASP A 456 -14.21 -0.17 11.36
N PHE A 457 -13.23 -1.08 11.38
CA PHE A 457 -12.18 -1.19 10.36
C PHE A 457 -12.46 -2.27 9.31
N THR A 458 -13.66 -2.88 9.30
CA THR A 458 -13.99 -4.01 8.41
C THR A 458 -13.78 -3.65 6.95
N GLU A 459 -14.31 -2.51 6.51
CA GLU A 459 -14.22 -2.07 5.12
C GLU A 459 -12.79 -1.69 4.73
N MET A 460 -12.08 -0.99 5.60
CA MET A 460 -10.66 -0.64 5.38
C MET A 460 -9.79 -1.88 5.29
N SER A 461 -9.96 -2.83 6.22
CA SER A 461 -9.22 -4.10 6.21
C SER A 461 -9.50 -4.92 4.97
N ARG A 462 -10.74 -4.88 4.45
CA ARG A 462 -11.11 -5.53 3.19
C ARG A 462 -10.43 -4.88 1.99
N GLN A 463 -10.42 -3.56 1.92
CA GLN A 463 -9.79 -2.79 0.84
C GLN A 463 -8.28 -2.95 0.82
N GLU A 464 -7.62 -2.76 1.96
CA GLU A 464 -6.16 -2.92 2.10
C GLU A 464 -5.74 -4.39 2.06
N GLY A 465 -6.69 -5.29 2.29
CA GLY A 465 -6.47 -6.71 2.17
C GLY A 465 -5.65 -7.32 3.30
N VAL A 466 -5.59 -6.63 4.44
CA VAL A 466 -5.00 -7.08 5.70
C VAL A 466 -5.86 -6.58 6.85
N GLU A 467 -5.88 -7.30 7.96
CA GLU A 467 -6.57 -6.88 9.16
C GLU A 467 -5.85 -5.71 9.83
N ILE A 468 -6.57 -4.60 10.01
CA ILE A 468 -6.10 -3.40 10.72
C ILE A 468 -6.74 -3.37 12.10
N SER A 469 -5.90 -3.45 13.13
CA SER A 469 -6.33 -3.51 14.53
C SER A 469 -6.61 -2.11 15.12
N GLY A 470 -6.08 -1.06 14.49
CA GLY A 470 -6.27 0.31 14.95
C GLY A 470 -5.42 1.34 14.21
N ILE A 471 -5.41 2.56 14.77
CA ILE A 471 -4.66 3.70 14.28
C ILE A 471 -3.86 4.32 15.43
N VAL A 472 -2.58 4.60 15.20
CA VAL A 472 -1.75 5.50 16.01
C VAL A 472 -1.88 6.91 15.43
N GLY A 473 -2.73 7.72 16.07
CA GLY A 473 -3.10 9.05 15.62
C GLY A 473 -2.23 10.18 16.17
N PHE A 474 -2.54 11.41 15.76
CA PHE A 474 -1.86 12.63 16.18
C PHE A 474 -1.88 12.84 17.71
N SER A 475 -2.93 12.42 18.41
CA SER A 475 -3.03 12.42 19.87
C SER A 475 -1.89 11.68 20.59
N VAL A 476 -1.24 10.74 19.91
CA VAL A 476 -0.05 10.01 20.38
C VAL A 476 1.20 10.55 19.72
N VAL A 477 1.19 10.74 18.39
CA VAL A 477 2.35 11.23 17.63
C VAL A 477 2.86 12.59 18.18
N SER A 478 1.96 13.49 18.56
CA SER A 478 2.31 14.81 19.12
C SER A 478 3.08 14.78 20.46
N LYS A 479 3.14 13.63 21.14
CA LYS A 479 3.80 13.46 22.45
C LYS A 479 5.22 12.91 22.35
N ALA A 480 5.69 12.62 21.13
CA ALA A 480 6.99 12.01 20.86
C ALA A 480 7.62 12.63 19.61
N VAL A 481 8.93 12.47 19.45
CA VAL A 481 9.59 12.74 18.17
C VAL A 481 9.45 11.50 17.30
N LEU A 482 8.60 11.58 16.28
CA LEU A 482 8.37 10.48 15.35
C LEU A 482 9.50 10.43 14.32
N THR A 483 10.20 9.30 14.25
CA THR A 483 11.23 9.05 13.22
C THR A 483 10.74 8.00 12.24
N ILE A 484 10.79 8.28 10.93
CA ILE A 484 10.37 7.38 9.87
C ILE A 484 11.52 7.19 8.87
N ASN A 485 11.86 5.93 8.62
CA ASN A 485 12.79 5.50 7.61
C ASN A 485 12.06 4.61 6.60
N TYR A 486 11.51 5.21 5.54
CA TYR A 486 10.83 4.50 4.45
C TYR A 486 11.78 3.61 3.63
N ARG A 487 13.08 3.92 3.62
CA ARG A 487 14.07 3.11 2.91
C ARG A 487 14.20 1.73 3.56
N ASP A 488 14.29 1.68 4.88
CA ASP A 488 14.55 0.43 5.61
C ASP A 488 13.30 -0.15 6.30
N GLY A 489 12.15 0.53 6.20
CA GLY A 489 10.90 0.09 6.82
C GLY A 489 10.95 0.18 8.35
N LEU A 490 11.46 1.28 8.90
CA LEU A 490 11.66 1.44 10.33
C LEU A 490 10.95 2.69 10.85
N VAL A 491 10.35 2.59 12.02
CA VAL A 491 9.66 3.69 12.71
C VAL A 491 10.07 3.70 14.19
N GLY A 492 10.25 4.89 14.76
CA GLY A 492 10.51 5.02 16.19
C GLY A 492 9.88 6.26 16.81
N PHE A 493 9.69 6.20 18.12
CA PHE A 493 9.10 7.26 18.92
C PHE A 493 10.13 7.67 20.00
N GLY A 494 10.81 8.79 19.75
CA GLY A 494 11.77 9.39 20.67
C GLY A 494 11.08 10.29 21.70
N ARG A 495 11.81 10.60 22.79
CA ARG A 495 11.36 11.58 23.78
C ARG A 495 11.59 13.01 23.31
#